data_AF-A0A6P0MB71-F1
#
_entry.id   AF-A0A6P0MB71-F1
#
_cell.length_a   1.000
_cell.length_b   1.000
_cell.length_c   1.000
_cell.angle_alpha   90.00
_cell.angle_beta   90.00
_cell.angle_gamma   90.00
#
_symmetry.space_group_name_H-M   'P 1'
#
loop_
_entity.id
_entity.type
_entity.pdbx_description
1 polymer ?
#
loop_
_entity_poly.entity_id
_entity_poly.type
_entity_poly.pdbx_seq_one_letter_code
_entity_poly.pdbx_strand_id
1 'polypeptide(L)' 'MGYDWLGPAMFGGALVLLSIGYPVAFSLGGVAILFAIVGVSLGIFDPIFLTAMPQRIFGIMGNYTLLAVPYFI' A
#
# COMPACT_ATOMS: atom_id res chain seq x y z
N MET A 1 -21.47 -5.96 6.80
CA MET A 1 -21.31 -4.50 6.92
C MET A 1 -20.64 -4.16 8.24
N GLY A 2 -19.37 -4.56 8.43
CA GLY A 2 -18.63 -4.31 9.69
C GLY A 2 -17.29 -3.60 9.51
N TYR A 3 -16.76 -3.60 8.29
CA TYR A 3 -15.38 -3.15 8.00
C TYR A 3 -15.32 -2.02 6.97
N ASP A 4 -16.46 -1.40 6.67
CA ASP A 4 -16.56 -0.34 5.66
C ASP A 4 -15.74 0.91 6.05
N TRP A 5 -15.46 1.07 7.35
CA TRP A 5 -14.59 2.12 7.91
C TRP A 5 -13.11 1.93 7.62
N LEU A 6 -12.64 0.73 7.27
CA LEU A 6 -11.24 0.48 6.95
C LEU A 6 -10.80 1.23 5.69
N GLY A 7 -11.70 1.42 4.71
CA GLY A 7 -11.39 2.16 3.48
C GLY A 7 -11.06 3.63 3.76
N PRO A 8 -11.97 4.40 4.38
CA PRO A 8 -11.70 5.77 4.80
C PRO A 8 -10.50 5.88 5.75
N ALA A 9 -10.30 4.92 6.66
CA ALA A 9 -9.15 4.90 7.57
C ALA A 9 -7.82 4.71 6.81
N MET A 10 -7.78 3.84 5.81
CA MET A 10 -6.60 3.64 4.95
C MET A 10 -6.26 4.91 4.18
N PHE A 11 -7.28 5.59 3.64
CA PHE A 11 -7.12 6.85 2.95
C PHE A 11 -6.61 7.96 3.88
N GLY A 12 -7.20 8.09 5.07
CA GLY A 12 -6.74 9.04 6.09
C GLY A 12 -5.30 8.77 6.53
N GLY A 13 -4.93 7.51 6.74
CA GLY A 13 -3.56 7.11 7.08
C GLY A 13 -2.55 7.47 5.98
N ALA A 14 -2.91 7.29 4.72
CA ALA A 14 -2.11 7.73 3.58
C ALA A 14 -1.90 9.24 3.58
N LEU A 15 -2.95 10.03 3.78
CA LEU A 15 -2.83 11.49 3.84
C LEU A 15 -1.91 11.94 4.99
N VAL A 16 -2.03 11.32 6.16
CA VAL A 16 -1.17 11.64 7.31
C VAL A 16 0.28 11.33 7.00
N LEU A 17 0.61 10.13 6.50
CA LEU A 17 2.00 9.78 6.18
C LEU A 17 2.58 10.64 5.06
N LEU A 18 1.78 10.96 4.04
CA LEU A 18 2.20 11.87 2.97
C LEU A 18 2.47 13.29 3.50
N SER A 19 1.69 13.76 4.49
CA SER A 19 1.86 15.08 5.09
C SER A 19 3.15 15.21 5.92
N ILE A 20 3.77 14.10 6.33
CA ILE A 20 5.04 14.09 7.07
C ILE A 20 6.22 14.41 6.12
N GLY A 21 6.04 14.30 4.80
CA GLY A 21 7.09 14.58 3.81
C GLY A 21 8.07 13.42 3.62
N TYR A 22 7.65 12.19 3.93
CA TYR A 22 8.39 10.98 3.53
C TYR A 22 8.12 10.66 2.05
N PRO A 23 9.10 10.07 1.32
CA PRO A 23 8.94 9.78 -0.10
C PRO A 23 7.66 8.98 -0.38
N VAL A 24 6.93 9.42 -1.38
CA VAL A 24 5.52 9.03 -1.62
C VAL A 24 5.34 7.52 -1.69
N ALA A 25 6.26 6.80 -2.33
CA ALA A 25 6.16 5.35 -2.46
C ALA A 25 6.36 4.58 -1.15
N PHE A 26 7.22 5.05 -0.25
CA PHE A 26 7.34 4.43 1.07
C PHE A 26 6.10 4.70 1.91
N SER A 27 5.53 5.90 1.82
CA SER A 27 4.30 6.27 2.50
C SER A 27 3.11 5.42 2.03
N LEU A 28 2.88 5.33 0.71
CA LEU A 28 1.79 4.53 0.15
C LEU A 28 2.00 3.03 0.33
N GLY A 29 3.22 2.54 0.11
CA GLY A 29 3.58 1.13 0.31
C GLY A 29 3.44 0.71 1.77
N GLY A 30 3.88 1.54 2.70
CA GLY A 30 3.76 1.30 4.14
C GLY A 30 2.32 1.23 4.61
N VAL A 31 1.46 2.16 4.19
CA VAL A 31 0.02 2.12 4.49
C VAL A 31 -0.63 0.88 3.90
N ALA A 32 -0.31 0.52 2.65
CA ALA A 32 -0.84 -0.67 2.02
C ALA A 32 -0.46 -1.95 2.78
N ILE A 33 0.79 -2.09 3.23
CA ILE A 33 1.25 -3.24 4.01
C ILE A 33 0.58 -3.28 5.40
N LEU A 34 0.51 -2.15 6.10
CA LEU A 34 -0.16 -2.06 7.41
C LEU A 34 -1.63 -2.50 7.32
N PHE A 35 -2.37 -1.97 6.36
CA PHE A 35 -3.77 -2.33 6.16
C PHE A 35 -3.97 -3.73 5.60
N ALA A 36 -3.01 -4.27 4.84
CA ALA A 36 -3.04 -5.67 4.43
C ALA A 36 -2.88 -6.62 5.62
N ILE A 37 -1.99 -6.33 6.57
CA ILE A 37 -1.84 -7.12 7.81
C ILE A 37 -3.14 -7.08 8.64
N VAL A 38 -3.73 -5.88 8.79
CA VAL A 38 -5.01 -5.71 9.50
C VAL A 38 -6.14 -6.45 8.80
N GLY A 39 -6.21 -6.39 7.47
CA GLY A 39 -7.24 -7.08 6.70
C GLY A 39 -7.11 -8.60 6.72
N VAL A 40 -5.88 -9.13 6.73
CA VAL A 40 -5.62 -10.56 6.89
C VAL A 40 -5.96 -11.04 8.30
N SER A 41 -5.62 -10.28 9.34
CA SER A 41 -5.92 -10.66 10.74
C SER A 41 -7.43 -10.64 11.04
N LEU A 42 -8.19 -9.77 10.37
CA LEU A 42 -9.65 -9.71 10.43
C LEU A 42 -10.34 -10.72 9.50
N GLY A 43 -9.58 -11.50 8.71
CA GLY A 43 -10.12 -12.49 7.77
C GLY A 43 -10.84 -11.89 6.56
N ILE A 44 -10.56 -10.61 6.24
CA ILE A 44 -11.20 -9.88 5.13
C ILE A 44 -10.54 -10.23 3.79
N PHE A 45 -9.23 -10.52 3.80
CA PHE A 45 -8.46 -10.88 2.60
C PHE A 45 -7.69 -12.19 2.83
N ASP A 46 -7.52 -12.98 1.76
CA ASP A 46 -6.71 -14.19 1.80
C ASP A 46 -5.20 -13.82 1.85
N PRO A 47 -4.42 -14.41 2.77
CA PRO A 47 -2.96 -14.23 2.83
C PRO A 47 -2.23 -14.46 1.51
N ILE A 48 -2.79 -15.28 0.61
CA ILE A 48 -2.21 -15.56 -0.72
C ILE A 48 -2.05 -14.28 -1.57
N PHE A 49 -2.83 -13.24 -1.32
CA PHE A 49 -2.70 -11.99 -2.08
C PHE A 49 -1.38 -11.26 -1.80
N LEU A 50 -0.77 -11.49 -0.63
CA LEU A 50 0.55 -10.93 -0.31
C LEU A 50 1.66 -11.58 -1.12
N THR A 51 1.55 -12.87 -1.46
CA THR A 51 2.56 -13.58 -2.26
C THR A 51 2.56 -13.14 -3.72
N ALA A 52 1.44 -12.59 -4.20
CA ALA A 52 1.32 -12.00 -5.53
C ALA A 52 1.88 -10.56 -5.62
N MET A 53 2.16 -9.89 -4.49
CA MET A 53 2.67 -8.51 -4.48
C MET A 53 4.03 -8.34 -5.17
N PRO A 54 5.04 -9.21 -4.94
CA PRO A 54 6.32 -9.09 -5.62
C PRO A 54 6.19 -9.16 -7.14
N GLN A 55 5.37 -10.08 -7.68
CA GLN A 55 5.13 -10.15 -9.13
C GLN A 55 4.52 -8.86 -9.69
N ARG A 56 3.62 -8.20 -8.94
CA ARG A 56 3.03 -6.92 -9.34
C ARG A 56 4.05 -5.79 -9.33
N ILE A 57 4.97 -5.77 -8.37
CA ILE A 57 6.00 -4.74 -8.24
C ILE A 57 7.10 -4.93 -9.29
N PHE A 58 7.65 -6.14 -9.42
CA PHE A 58 8.75 -6.42 -10.34
C PHE A 58 8.37 -6.21 -11.81
N GLY A 59 7.12 -6.49 -12.19
CA GLY A 59 6.63 -6.17 -13.54
C GLY A 59 6.66 -4.68 -13.86
N ILE A 60 6.49 -3.81 -12.87
CA ILE A 60 6.45 -2.35 -13.03
C ILE A 60 7.87 -1.75 -12.96
N MET A 61 8.76 -2.31 -12.13
CA MET A 61 10.14 -1.82 -11.98
C MET A 61 11.00 -2.01 -13.23
N GLY A 62 10.59 -2.88 -14.17
CA GLY A 62 11.26 -3.02 -15.48
C GLY A 62 11.07 -1.81 -16.41
N ASN A 63 10.18 -0.87 -16.08
CA ASN A 63 9.92 0.32 -16.88
C ASN A 63 10.52 1.57 -16.22
N TYR A 64 11.53 2.17 -16.84
CA TYR A 64 12.22 3.36 -16.33
C TYR A 64 11.30 4.56 -16.08
N THR A 65 10.24 4.72 -16.86
CA THR A 65 9.27 5.81 -16.67
C THR A 65 8.43 5.59 -15.41
N LEU A 66 8.01 4.35 -15.15
CA LEU A 66 7.24 4.00 -13.95
C LEU A 66 8.13 3.93 -12.70
N LEU A 67 9.40 3.61 -12.89
CA LEU A 67 10.42 3.61 -11.86
C LEU A 67 10.64 5.01 -11.26
N ALA A 68 10.37 6.09 -12.01
CA ALA A 68 10.40 7.44 -11.47
C ALA A 68 9.39 7.65 -10.33
N VAL A 69 8.25 6.94 -10.31
CA VAL A 69 7.18 7.09 -9.31
C VAL A 69 7.67 6.73 -7.88
N PRO A 70 8.38 5.60 -7.67
CA PRO A 70 9.03 5.30 -6.40
C PRO A 70 10.07 6.32 -5.89
N TYR A 71 10.72 7.04 -6.80
CA TYR A 71 11.77 8.01 -6.47
C TYR A 71 11.24 9.43 -6.22
N PHE A 72 9.93 9.67 -6.31
CA PHE A 72 9.37 10.97 -5.91
C PHE A 72 9.64 11.22 -4.42
N ILE A 73 10.43 12.26 -4.17
CA ILE A 73 10.69 12.84 -2.84
C ILE A 73 9.40 13.52 -2.38
#